data_AF-A0A7J7M119-F1
#
_entry.id   AF-A0A7J7M119-F1
#
_cell.length_a   1.000
_cell.length_b   1.000
_cell.length_c   1.000
_cell.angle_alpha   90.00
_cell.angle_beta   90.00
_cell.angle_gamma   90.00
#
_symmetry.space_group_name_H-M   'P 1'
#
loop_
_entity.id
_entity.type
_entity.pdbx_description
1 polymer ?
#
loop_
_entity_poly.entity_id
_entity_poly.type
_entity_poly.pdbx_seq_one_letter_code
_entity_poly.pdbx_strand_id
1 'polypeptide(L)'
;MLVKGRKVSGREEMAAQYAFGPQEDERIIKHRLLTRTTTTRGEPPLKKLQKKFISFALEVDKDADNYNVCEKLYKAFLQEMATFELPLLKSKAVVDANLREKENFNELQEELHRQILQAQTDIEDLKNQLKDSKIERQHKEECEAIRKLIAMQPPRSETQKVITDLEKEITMLEAENTAASRMLELRKKQFSLLLHVVDELQNTIEDEQKSLVEELRIAMEEQ
;
A
#
# COMPACT_ATOMS: atom_id res chain seq x y z
N MET A 1 -0.51 21.98 17.29
CA MET A 1 -1.85 21.46 17.69
C MET A 1 -1.63 20.23 18.55
N LEU A 2 -1.93 20.35 19.85
CA LEU A 2 -1.84 19.27 20.83
C LEU A 2 -3.00 18.30 20.62
N VAL A 3 -2.73 17.06 20.24
CA VAL A 3 -3.72 15.98 20.32
C VAL A 3 -3.39 15.13 21.55
N LYS A 4 -4.11 15.45 22.62
CA LYS A 4 -4.14 14.74 23.89
C LYS A 4 -5.39 13.83 23.86
N GLY A 5 -5.19 12.52 24.08
CA GLY A 5 -6.26 11.51 24.17
C GLY A 5 -5.89 10.29 23.33
N ARG A 6 -5.75 9.09 23.87
CA ARG A 6 -6.70 8.37 24.74
C ARG A 6 -5.92 7.54 25.77
N LYS A 7 -6.27 7.73 27.04
CA LYS A 7 -5.97 6.74 28.10
C LYS A 7 -6.86 5.53 27.79
N VAL A 8 -6.25 4.39 27.43
CA VAL A 8 -6.93 3.11 27.39
C VAL A 8 -7.32 2.82 28.83
N SER A 9 -8.62 2.96 29.14
CA SER A 9 -9.16 2.46 30.40
C SER A 9 -8.93 0.96 30.38
N GLY A 10 -7.98 0.50 31.19
CA GLY A 10 -7.81 -0.92 31.45
C GLY A 10 -9.17 -1.50 31.84
N ARG A 11 -9.49 -2.67 31.29
CA ARG A 11 -10.50 -3.53 31.89
C ARG A 11 -10.00 -3.81 33.31
N GLU A 12 -10.48 -3.04 34.27
CA GLU A 12 -10.56 -3.51 35.63
C GLU A 12 -11.45 -4.75 35.54
N GLU A 13 -10.82 -5.91 35.64
CA GLU A 13 -11.51 -7.14 35.96
C GLU A 13 -12.31 -6.82 37.23
N MET A 14 -13.63 -6.66 37.08
CA MET A 14 -14.54 -6.79 38.21
C MET A 14 -14.39 -8.23 38.68
N ALA A 15 -13.37 -8.46 39.52
CA ALA A 15 -13.28 -9.63 40.35
C ALA A 15 -14.50 -9.56 41.25
N ALA A 16 -15.59 -10.18 40.80
CA ALA A 16 -16.76 -10.41 41.61
C ALA A 16 -16.26 -11.03 42.92
N GLN A 17 -16.44 -10.31 44.02
CA GLN A 17 -16.10 -10.77 45.35
C GLN A 17 -17.06 -11.91 45.69
N TYR A 18 -16.71 -13.10 45.23
CA TYR A 18 -17.38 -14.33 45.56
C TYR A 18 -17.07 -14.68 47.02
N ALA A 19 -18.11 -15.00 47.78
CA ALA A 19 -17.98 -15.35 49.21
C ALA A 19 -17.22 -16.68 49.42
N PHE A 20 -17.06 -17.47 48.37
CA PHE A 20 -16.28 -18.72 48.35
C PHE A 20 -15.38 -18.77 47.11
N GLY A 21 -14.43 -19.70 47.10
CA GLY A 21 -13.58 -19.91 45.91
C GLY A 21 -14.40 -20.42 44.72
N PRO A 22 -14.00 -20.15 43.45
CA PRO A 22 -14.80 -20.48 42.26
C PRO A 22 -15.26 -21.95 42.17
N GLN A 23 -14.39 -22.88 42.59
CA GLN A 23 -14.69 -24.31 42.59
C GLN A 23 -15.63 -24.73 43.73
N GLU A 24 -15.56 -24.06 44.88
CA GLU A 24 -16.47 -24.28 46.00
C GLU A 24 -17.83 -23.67 45.70
N ASP A 25 -17.86 -22.49 45.09
CA ASP A 25 -19.09 -21.84 44.63
C ASP A 25 -19.84 -22.67 43.60
N GLU A 26 -19.16 -23.24 42.61
CA GLU A 26 -19.80 -24.12 41.64
C GLU A 26 -20.44 -25.34 42.30
N ARG A 27 -19.74 -25.96 43.27
CA ARG A 27 -20.29 -27.07 44.07
C ARG A 27 -21.50 -26.65 44.89
N ILE A 28 -21.44 -25.49 45.54
CA ILE A 28 -22.53 -24.93 46.36
C ILE A 28 -23.74 -24.60 45.48
N ILE A 29 -23.54 -23.96 44.34
CA ILE A 29 -24.59 -23.60 43.38
C ILE A 29 -25.24 -24.87 42.82
N LYS A 30 -24.44 -25.84 42.38
CA LYS A 30 -24.92 -27.14 41.89
C LYS A 30 -25.75 -27.85 42.96
N HIS A 31 -25.26 -27.90 44.20
CA HIS A 31 -25.98 -28.50 45.32
C HIS A 31 -27.31 -27.77 45.60
N ARG A 32 -27.33 -26.44 45.60
CA ARG A 32 -28.56 -25.63 45.79
C ARG A 32 -29.57 -25.83 44.66
N LEU A 33 -29.13 -25.92 43.41
CA LEU A 33 -29.99 -26.16 42.25
C LEU A 33 -30.61 -27.56 42.28
N LEU A 34 -29.82 -28.59 42.61
CA LEU A 34 -30.28 -29.98 42.69
C LEU A 34 -31.22 -30.21 43.87
N THR A 35 -30.89 -29.68 45.03
CA THR A 35 -31.69 -29.89 46.26
C THR A 35 -32.83 -28.90 46.43
N ARG A 36 -32.81 -27.79 45.67
CA ARG A 36 -33.74 -26.65 45.78
C ARG A 36 -33.92 -26.16 47.22
N THR A 37 -32.86 -26.26 48.02
CA THR A 37 -32.80 -25.88 49.44
C THR A 37 -33.00 -24.40 49.69
N THR A 38 -32.89 -23.56 48.65
CA THR A 38 -33.07 -22.11 48.69
C THR A 38 -34.35 -21.71 47.95
N THR A 39 -35.52 -22.01 48.54
CA THR A 39 -36.81 -21.49 48.05
C THR A 39 -37.20 -20.26 48.87
N THR A 40 -37.55 -19.15 48.22
CA THR A 40 -37.87 -17.86 48.88
C THR A 40 -39.19 -17.89 49.66
N ARG A 41 -40.09 -18.84 49.37
CA ARG A 41 -41.31 -19.10 50.14
C ARG A 41 -41.64 -20.60 50.18
N GLY A 42 -41.87 -21.13 51.39
CA GLY A 42 -42.32 -22.49 51.62
C GLY A 42 -41.22 -23.48 51.99
N GLU A 43 -41.61 -24.73 52.21
CA GLU A 43 -40.69 -25.82 52.53
C GLU A 43 -39.88 -26.24 51.29
N PRO A 44 -38.56 -26.47 51.41
CA PRO A 44 -37.74 -26.96 50.30
C PRO A 44 -38.35 -28.20 49.63
N PRO A 45 -38.44 -28.25 48.29
CA PRO A 45 -39.08 -29.36 47.57
C PRO A 45 -38.54 -30.74 47.95
N LEU A 46 -37.22 -30.90 48.12
CA LEU A 46 -36.61 -32.15 48.55
C LEU A 46 -37.03 -32.56 49.96
N LYS A 47 -37.13 -31.59 50.88
CA LYS A 47 -37.57 -31.83 52.26
C LYS A 47 -39.05 -32.21 52.33
N LYS A 48 -39.88 -31.57 51.50
CA LYS A 48 -41.30 -31.90 51.35
C LYS A 48 -41.50 -33.32 50.80
N LEU A 49 -40.74 -33.70 49.77
CA LEU A 49 -40.72 -35.06 49.23
C LEU A 49 -40.28 -36.08 50.29
N GLN A 50 -39.19 -35.79 51.01
CA GLN A 50 -38.69 -36.63 52.10
C GLN A 50 -39.75 -36.85 53.19
N LYS A 51 -40.47 -35.82 53.60
CA LYS A 51 -41.56 -35.95 54.58
C LYS A 51 -42.69 -36.86 54.09
N LYS A 52 -43.09 -36.76 52.81
CA LYS A 52 -44.11 -37.63 52.21
C LYS A 52 -43.65 -39.09 52.17
N PHE A 53 -42.39 -39.32 51.82
CA PHE A 53 -41.77 -40.65 51.85
C PHE A 53 -41.77 -41.25 53.27
N ILE A 54 -41.28 -40.51 54.27
CA ILE A 54 -41.23 -40.97 55.66
C ILE A 54 -42.64 -41.25 56.19
N SER A 55 -43.62 -40.38 55.87
CA SER A 55 -45.01 -40.59 56.30
C SER A 55 -45.60 -41.88 55.73
N PHE A 56 -45.30 -42.19 54.46
CA PHE A 56 -45.71 -43.44 53.83
C PHE A 56 -45.01 -44.65 54.46
N ALA A 57 -43.69 -44.61 54.62
CA ALA A 57 -42.90 -45.69 55.21
C ALA A 57 -43.36 -46.03 56.63
N LEU A 58 -43.55 -45.02 57.47
CA LEU A 58 -44.02 -45.21 58.85
C LEU A 58 -45.45 -45.76 58.94
N GLU A 59 -46.31 -45.52 57.95
CA GLU A 59 -47.65 -46.10 57.95
C GLU A 59 -47.63 -47.56 57.50
N VAL A 60 -46.72 -47.92 56.59
CA VAL A 60 -46.48 -49.31 56.17
C VAL A 60 -45.89 -50.14 57.33
N ASP A 61 -44.95 -49.57 58.10
CA ASP A 61 -44.28 -50.25 59.21
C ASP A 61 -45.20 -50.57 60.41
N LYS A 62 -46.39 -49.96 60.48
CA LYS A 62 -47.35 -50.20 61.58
C LYS A 62 -48.04 -51.57 61.52
N ASP A 63 -47.91 -52.29 60.40
CA ASP A 63 -48.44 -53.66 60.19
C ASP A 63 -49.90 -53.84 60.66
N ALA A 64 -50.73 -52.82 60.39
CA ALA A 64 -52.17 -52.80 60.66
C ALA A 64 -52.95 -52.91 59.34
N ASP A 65 -54.24 -53.32 59.39
CA ASP A 65 -55.17 -53.38 58.25
C ASP A 65 -55.56 -51.98 57.70
N ASN A 66 -54.57 -51.11 57.47
CA ASN A 66 -54.69 -49.71 57.07
C ASN A 66 -54.42 -49.48 55.57
N TYR A 67 -54.69 -50.47 54.72
CA TYR A 67 -54.35 -50.45 53.29
C TYR A 67 -54.82 -49.17 52.56
N ASN A 68 -56.03 -48.68 52.87
CA ASN A 68 -56.58 -47.46 52.27
C ASN A 68 -55.75 -46.21 52.60
N VAL A 69 -55.19 -46.13 53.81
CA VAL A 69 -54.34 -45.01 54.24
C VAL A 69 -52.97 -45.10 53.55
N CYS A 70 -52.39 -46.30 53.49
CA CYS A 70 -51.15 -46.56 52.76
C CYS A 70 -51.27 -46.19 51.28
N GLU A 71 -52.37 -46.57 50.61
CA GLU A 71 -52.61 -46.24 49.20
C GLU A 71 -52.70 -44.73 48.96
N LYS A 72 -53.38 -43.99 49.85
CA LYS A 72 -53.46 -42.52 49.77
C LYS A 72 -52.09 -41.86 49.94
N LEU A 73 -51.31 -42.32 50.93
CA LEU A 73 -49.96 -41.80 51.19
C LEU A 73 -49.01 -42.11 50.03
N TYR A 74 -49.10 -43.30 49.43
CA TYR A 74 -48.35 -43.69 48.24
C TYR A 74 -48.65 -42.79 47.04
N LYS A 75 -49.94 -42.55 46.73
CA LYS A 75 -50.34 -41.64 45.64
C LYS A 75 -49.85 -40.20 45.89
N ALA A 76 -49.93 -39.73 47.14
CA ALA A 76 -49.43 -38.42 47.52
C ALA A 76 -47.90 -38.31 47.40
N PHE A 77 -47.16 -39.38 47.71
CA PHE A 77 -45.72 -39.44 47.52
C PHE A 77 -45.34 -39.42 46.02
N LEU A 78 -45.99 -40.24 45.19
CA LEU A 78 -45.77 -40.23 43.74
C LEU A 78 -46.04 -38.87 43.10
N GLN A 79 -47.13 -38.19 43.51
CA GLN A 79 -47.45 -36.86 43.02
C GLN A 79 -46.37 -35.83 43.40
N GLU A 80 -45.87 -35.87 44.63
CA GLU A 80 -44.78 -35.00 45.07
C GLU A 80 -43.47 -35.31 44.34
N MET A 81 -43.19 -36.60 44.06
CA MET A 81 -42.02 -37.04 43.30
C MET A 81 -42.05 -36.48 41.87
N ALA A 82 -43.17 -36.60 41.17
CA ALA A 82 -43.35 -36.03 39.83
C ALA A 82 -43.22 -34.49 39.83
N THR A 83 -43.74 -33.83 40.88
CA THR A 83 -43.63 -32.38 41.06
C THR A 83 -42.17 -31.94 41.30
N PHE A 84 -41.38 -32.77 41.98
CA PHE A 84 -39.95 -32.54 42.20
C PHE A 84 -39.11 -32.79 40.95
N GLU A 85 -39.47 -33.79 40.15
CA GLU A 85 -38.75 -34.17 38.92
C GLU A 85 -38.83 -33.12 37.82
N LEU A 86 -40.02 -32.53 37.59
CA LEU A 86 -40.25 -31.60 36.47
C LEU A 86 -39.25 -30.41 36.43
N PRO A 87 -38.97 -29.69 37.54
CA PRO A 87 -37.93 -28.67 37.57
C PRO A 87 -36.51 -29.18 37.28
N LEU A 88 -36.17 -30.42 37.67
CA LEU A 88 -34.86 -31.00 37.40
C LEU A 88 -34.66 -31.26 35.91
N LEU A 89 -35.69 -31.80 35.26
CA LEU A 89 -35.70 -31.98 33.80
C LEU A 89 -35.58 -30.64 33.08
N LYS A 90 -36.26 -29.59 33.56
CA LYS A 90 -36.12 -28.23 33.02
C LYS A 90 -34.68 -27.71 33.16
N SER A 91 -34.05 -27.85 34.33
CA SER A 91 -32.66 -27.44 34.53
C SER A 91 -31.70 -28.18 33.61
N LYS A 92 -31.90 -29.49 33.42
CA LYS A 92 -31.11 -30.28 32.46
C LYS A 92 -31.26 -29.76 31.03
N ALA A 93 -32.49 -29.53 30.58
CA ALA A 93 -32.76 -29.00 29.24
C ALA A 93 -32.10 -27.63 29.00
N VAL A 94 -32.08 -26.77 30.02
CA VAL A 94 -31.39 -25.47 29.97
C VAL A 94 -29.87 -25.64 29.89
N VAL A 95 -29.29 -26.55 30.67
CA VAL A 95 -27.86 -26.86 30.59
C VAL A 95 -27.48 -27.37 29.20
N ASP A 96 -28.27 -28.30 28.65
CA ASP A 96 -28.04 -28.85 27.31
C ASP A 96 -28.15 -27.77 26.23
N ALA A 97 -29.10 -26.83 26.37
CA ALA A 97 -29.24 -25.69 25.47
C ALA A 97 -28.04 -24.73 25.55
N ASN A 98 -27.60 -24.38 26.76
CA ASN A 98 -26.43 -23.53 26.96
C ASN A 98 -25.14 -24.16 26.43
N LEU A 99 -25.01 -25.49 26.51
CA LEU A 99 -23.85 -26.19 25.97
C LEU A 99 -23.79 -26.09 24.45
N ARG A 100 -24.92 -26.31 23.77
CA ARG A 100 -25.02 -26.09 22.30
C ARG A 100 -24.74 -24.64 21.93
N GLU A 101 -25.27 -23.69 22.70
CA GLU A 101 -25.05 -22.27 22.43
C GLU A 101 -23.58 -21.87 22.63
N LYS A 102 -22.90 -22.43 23.64
CA LYS A 102 -21.46 -22.27 23.84
C LYS A 102 -20.66 -22.80 22.66
N GLU A 103 -21.01 -23.97 22.13
CA GLU A 103 -20.36 -24.54 20.94
C GLU A 103 -20.53 -23.61 19.72
N ASN A 104 -21.75 -23.13 19.48
CA ASN A 104 -22.01 -22.16 18.41
C ASN A 104 -21.19 -20.87 18.56
N PHE A 105 -21.03 -20.36 19.79
CA PHE A 105 -20.21 -19.17 20.04
C PHE A 105 -18.73 -19.43 19.79
N ASN A 106 -18.22 -20.63 20.08
CA ASN A 106 -16.84 -20.99 19.77
C ASN A 106 -16.62 -21.02 18.25
N GLU A 107 -17.53 -21.63 17.48
CA GLU A 107 -17.46 -21.65 16.02
C GLU A 107 -17.51 -20.23 15.43
N LEU A 108 -18.42 -19.38 15.93
CA LEU A 108 -18.50 -17.99 15.51
C LEU A 108 -17.23 -17.20 15.85
N GLN A 109 -16.62 -17.48 17.00
CA GLN A 109 -15.36 -16.87 17.39
C GLN A 109 -14.24 -17.27 16.44
N GLU A 110 -14.12 -18.54 16.09
CA GLU A 110 -13.11 -19.02 15.13
C GLU A 110 -13.31 -18.38 13.74
N GLU A 111 -14.56 -18.31 13.27
CA GLU A 111 -14.90 -17.67 12.00
C GLU A 111 -14.54 -16.18 11.99
N LEU A 112 -14.84 -15.47 13.08
CA LEU A 112 -14.49 -14.06 13.22
C LEU A 112 -12.97 -13.86 13.19
N HIS A 113 -12.19 -14.72 13.87
CA HIS A 113 -10.73 -14.65 13.83
C HIS A 113 -10.20 -14.90 12.42
N ARG A 114 -10.77 -15.85 11.67
CA ARG A 114 -10.42 -16.10 10.28
C ARG A 114 -10.68 -14.87 9.40
N GLN A 115 -11.82 -14.21 9.55
CA GLN A 115 -12.16 -13.00 8.82
C GLN A 115 -11.23 -11.83 9.16
N ILE A 116 -10.85 -11.68 10.43
CA ILE A 116 -9.88 -10.66 10.85
C ILE A 116 -8.53 -10.89 10.19
N LEU A 117 -8.03 -12.13 10.18
CA LEU A 117 -6.76 -12.47 9.53
C LEU A 117 -6.82 -12.22 8.02
N GLN A 118 -7.93 -12.59 7.37
CA GLN A 118 -8.12 -12.32 5.94
C GLN A 118 -8.09 -10.81 5.65
N ALA A 119 -8.84 -10.01 6.41
CA ALA A 119 -8.87 -8.57 6.23
C ALA A 119 -7.51 -7.91 6.47
N GLN A 120 -6.71 -8.42 7.41
CA GLN A 120 -5.34 -7.96 7.64
C GLN A 120 -4.44 -8.23 6.44
N THR A 121 -4.54 -9.41 5.84
CA THR A 121 -3.81 -9.76 4.60
C THR A 121 -4.22 -8.86 3.46
N ASP A 122 -5.54 -8.68 3.24
CA ASP A 122 -6.06 -7.83 2.17
C ASP A 122 -5.58 -6.37 2.30
N ILE A 123 -5.53 -5.85 3.53
CA ILE A 123 -4.99 -4.51 3.81
C ILE A 123 -3.53 -4.41 3.40
N GLU A 124 -2.71 -5.43 3.68
CA GLU A 124 -1.29 -5.39 3.36
C GLU A 124 -1.06 -5.48 1.85
N ASP A 125 -1.83 -6.33 1.16
CA ASP A 125 -1.79 -6.41 -0.31
C ASP A 125 -2.20 -5.08 -0.96
N LEU A 126 -3.26 -4.44 -0.47
CA LEU A 126 -3.71 -3.13 -0.96
C LEU A 126 -2.67 -2.03 -0.72
N LYS A 127 -1.92 -2.07 0.39
CA LYS A 127 -0.81 -1.12 0.63
C LYS A 127 0.31 -1.31 -0.38
N ASN A 128 0.66 -2.55 -0.70
CA ASN A 128 1.69 -2.85 -1.70
C ASN A 128 1.27 -2.37 -3.09
N GLN A 129 0.04 -2.68 -3.50
CA GLN A 129 -0.52 -2.19 -4.77
C GLN A 129 -0.54 -0.64 -4.83
N LEU A 130 -0.89 0.02 -3.72
CA LEU A 130 -0.87 1.48 -3.64
C LEU A 130 0.55 2.03 -3.79
N LYS A 131 1.56 1.38 -3.20
CA LYS A 131 2.96 1.78 -3.35
C LYS A 131 3.42 1.67 -4.80
N ASP A 132 3.11 0.56 -5.46
CA ASP A 132 3.47 0.33 -6.86
C ASP A 132 2.78 1.32 -7.79
N SER A 133 1.48 1.58 -7.57
CA SER A 133 0.73 2.58 -8.33
C SER A 133 1.29 3.99 -8.18
N LYS A 134 1.80 4.37 -6.99
CA LYS A 134 2.47 5.65 -6.79
C LYS A 134 3.77 5.77 -7.60
N ILE A 135 4.56 4.70 -7.65
CA ILE A 135 5.79 4.65 -8.46
C ILE A 135 5.44 4.80 -9.94
N GLU A 136 4.44 4.06 -10.43
CA GLU A 136 4.00 4.18 -11.82
C GLU A 136 3.51 5.60 -12.14
N ARG A 137 2.77 6.23 -11.22
CA ARG A 137 2.32 7.62 -11.38
C ARG A 137 3.50 8.58 -11.47
N GLN A 138 4.49 8.43 -10.60
CA GLN A 138 5.70 9.26 -10.62
C GLN A 138 6.44 9.12 -11.96
N HIS A 139 6.66 7.90 -12.46
CA HIS A 139 7.28 7.68 -13.75
C HIS A 139 6.49 8.32 -14.90
N LYS A 140 5.14 8.26 -14.86
CA LYS A 140 4.28 8.92 -15.85
C LYS A 140 4.43 10.44 -15.81
N GLU A 141 4.46 11.04 -14.62
CA GLU A 141 4.66 12.48 -14.41
C GLU A 141 6.05 12.93 -14.93
N GLU A 142 7.11 12.18 -14.62
CA GLU A 142 8.48 12.43 -15.11
C GLU A 142 8.56 12.33 -16.64
N CYS A 143 7.99 11.29 -17.24
CA CYS A 143 7.91 11.16 -18.69
C CYS A 143 7.10 12.30 -19.34
N GLU A 144 6.03 12.76 -18.70
CA GLU A 144 5.25 13.90 -19.21
C GLU A 144 6.04 15.21 -19.14
N ALA A 145 6.80 15.45 -18.08
CA ALA A 145 7.69 16.60 -17.97
C ALA A 145 8.74 16.62 -19.10
N ILE A 146 9.37 15.47 -19.37
CA ILE A 146 10.32 15.31 -20.48
C ILE A 146 9.62 15.53 -21.83
N ARG A 147 8.42 14.97 -22.03
CA ARG A 147 7.63 15.18 -23.26
C ARG A 147 7.35 16.66 -23.49
N LYS A 148 7.00 17.42 -22.46
CA LYS A 148 6.79 18.88 -22.57
C LYS A 148 8.06 19.61 -22.99
N LEU A 149 9.20 19.24 -22.41
CA LEU A 149 10.50 19.83 -22.77
C LEU A 149 10.89 19.51 -24.23
N ILE A 150 10.66 18.27 -24.68
CA ILE A 150 10.90 17.87 -26.08
C ILE A 150 9.96 18.64 -27.03
N ALA A 151 8.69 18.82 -26.67
CA ALA A 151 7.71 19.52 -27.50
C ALA A 151 8.03 21.01 -27.68
N MET A 152 8.84 21.61 -26.80
CA MET A 152 9.33 22.98 -26.98
C MET A 152 10.44 23.09 -28.04
N GLN A 153 11.06 21.98 -28.42
CA GLN A 153 12.10 21.95 -29.43
C GLN A 153 11.50 21.73 -30.83
N PRO A 154 12.09 22.31 -31.89
CA PRO A 154 11.62 22.10 -33.25
C PRO A 154 11.76 20.62 -33.67
N PRO A 155 10.93 20.15 -34.61
CA PRO A 155 11.04 18.79 -35.13
C PRO A 155 12.43 18.51 -35.70
N ARG A 156 12.99 17.34 -35.37
CA ARG A 156 14.32 16.94 -35.83
C ARG A 156 14.46 16.97 -37.36
N SER A 157 13.39 16.67 -38.08
CA SER A 157 13.36 16.74 -39.55
C SER A 157 13.58 18.15 -40.09
N GLU A 158 13.02 19.18 -39.43
CA GLU A 158 13.22 20.57 -39.81
C GLU A 158 14.65 21.01 -39.52
N THR A 159 15.16 20.73 -38.32
CA THR A 159 16.55 21.04 -37.97
C THR A 159 17.53 20.32 -38.89
N GLN A 160 17.26 19.07 -39.25
CA GLN A 160 18.11 18.31 -40.18
C GLN A 160 18.12 18.92 -41.58
N LYS A 161 16.96 19.40 -42.07
CA LYS A 161 16.88 20.09 -43.35
C LYS A 161 17.71 21.37 -43.35
N VAL A 162 17.59 22.19 -42.28
CA VAL A 162 18.39 23.42 -42.13
C VAL A 162 19.88 23.11 -42.11
N ILE A 163 20.31 22.07 -41.40
CA ILE A 163 21.72 21.63 -41.40
C ILE A 163 22.18 21.29 -42.82
N THR A 164 21.42 20.46 -43.54
CA THR A 164 21.78 20.05 -44.90
C THR A 164 21.80 21.22 -45.89
N ASP A 165 20.90 22.19 -45.74
CA ASP A 165 20.87 23.38 -46.59
C ASP A 165 22.08 24.30 -46.29
N LEU A 166 22.43 24.50 -45.02
CA LEU A 166 23.63 25.25 -44.60
C LEU A 166 24.93 24.57 -45.06
N GLU A 167 25.02 23.23 -44.96
CA GLU A 167 26.18 22.48 -45.46
C GLU A 167 26.39 22.69 -46.97
N LYS A 168 25.30 22.70 -47.75
CA LYS A 168 25.38 23.01 -49.19
C LYS A 168 25.86 24.43 -49.42
N GLU A 169 25.32 25.40 -48.69
CA GLU A 169 25.74 26.81 -48.80
C GLU A 169 27.23 26.99 -48.50
N ILE A 170 27.74 26.34 -47.44
CA ILE A 170 29.17 26.34 -47.11
C ILE A 170 29.99 25.80 -48.28
N THR A 171 29.63 24.62 -48.83
CA THR A 171 30.38 24.04 -49.95
C THR A 171 30.37 24.93 -51.20
N MET A 172 29.27 25.65 -51.44
CA MET A 172 29.19 26.61 -52.55
C MET A 172 30.10 27.82 -52.31
N LEU A 173 30.07 28.40 -51.11
CA LEU A 173 30.91 29.55 -50.74
C LEU A 173 32.40 29.19 -50.75
N GLU A 174 32.77 27.99 -50.31
CA GLU A 174 34.14 27.50 -50.38
C GLU A 174 34.63 27.36 -51.83
N ALA A 175 33.78 26.85 -52.73
CA ALA A 175 34.09 26.76 -54.15
C ALA A 175 34.25 28.14 -54.79
N GLU A 176 33.36 29.09 -54.48
CA GLU A 176 33.43 30.48 -54.95
C GLU A 176 34.69 31.18 -54.44
N ASN A 177 34.99 31.08 -53.14
CA ASN A 177 36.19 31.65 -52.54
C ASN A 177 37.46 31.05 -53.18
N THR A 178 37.47 29.75 -53.46
CA THR A 178 38.58 29.09 -54.15
C THR A 178 38.74 29.61 -55.57
N ALA A 179 37.64 29.80 -56.31
CA ALA A 179 37.65 30.36 -57.66
C ALA A 179 38.13 31.83 -57.67
N ALA A 180 37.61 32.65 -56.76
CA ALA A 180 38.03 34.05 -56.58
C ALA A 180 39.52 34.14 -56.22
N SER A 181 40.00 33.31 -55.30
CA SER A 181 41.41 33.23 -54.92
C SER A 181 42.31 32.88 -56.11
N ARG A 182 41.92 31.89 -56.93
CA ARG A 182 42.65 31.54 -58.16
C ARG A 182 42.67 32.70 -59.15
N MET A 183 41.55 33.40 -59.31
CA MET A 183 41.45 34.55 -60.22
C MET A 183 42.33 35.71 -59.74
N LEU A 184 42.35 35.99 -58.43
CA LEU A 184 43.21 37.00 -57.83
C LEU A 184 44.69 36.69 -58.08
N GLU A 185 45.12 35.45 -57.84
CA GLU A 185 46.50 35.02 -58.09
C GLU A 185 46.89 35.13 -59.57
N LEU A 186 45.98 34.80 -60.48
CA LEU A 186 46.20 35.02 -61.91
C LEU A 186 46.39 36.52 -62.23
N ARG A 187 45.56 37.41 -61.68
CA ARG A 187 45.70 38.86 -61.86
C ARG A 187 47.00 39.39 -61.27
N LYS A 188 47.40 38.94 -60.08
CA LYS A 188 48.71 39.30 -59.49
C LYS A 188 49.86 38.92 -60.43
N LYS A 189 49.84 37.71 -61.00
CA LYS A 189 50.85 37.27 -61.99
C LYS A 189 50.85 38.15 -63.25
N GLN A 190 49.67 38.48 -63.77
CA GLN A 190 49.54 39.38 -64.93
C GLN A 190 50.07 40.79 -64.64
N PHE A 191 49.77 41.35 -63.47
CA PHE A 191 50.29 42.66 -63.05
C PHE A 191 51.80 42.63 -62.83
N SER A 192 52.34 41.57 -62.24
CA SER A 192 53.79 41.40 -62.08
C SER A 192 54.50 41.37 -63.44
N LEU A 193 53.92 40.70 -64.44
CA LEU A 193 54.46 40.68 -65.79
C LEU A 193 54.42 42.08 -66.42
N LEU A 194 53.30 42.80 -66.29
CA LEU A 194 53.18 44.17 -66.80
C LEU A 194 54.23 45.10 -66.17
N LEU A 195 54.41 45.04 -64.84
CA LEU A 195 55.42 45.83 -64.13
C LEU A 195 56.83 45.51 -64.62
N HIS A 196 57.14 44.23 -64.87
CA HIS A 196 58.43 43.83 -65.41
C HIS A 196 58.66 44.40 -66.82
N VAL A 197 57.66 44.37 -67.70
CA VAL A 197 57.76 44.97 -69.04
C VAL A 197 57.92 46.50 -68.96
N VAL A 198 57.22 47.16 -68.05
CA VAL A 198 57.39 48.61 -67.83
C VAL A 198 58.81 48.93 -67.35
N ASP A 199 59.34 48.15 -66.42
CA ASP A 199 60.72 48.28 -65.93
C ASP A 199 61.75 48.07 -67.06
N GLU A 200 61.58 47.03 -67.88
CA GLU A 200 62.43 46.79 -69.06
C GLU A 200 62.39 47.95 -70.06
N LEU A 201 61.21 48.50 -70.35
CA LEU A 201 61.07 49.66 -71.23
C LEU A 201 61.73 50.91 -70.63
N GLN A 202 61.59 51.14 -69.32
CA GLN A 202 62.26 52.24 -68.62
C GLN A 202 63.77 52.09 -68.68
N ASN A 203 64.30 50.90 -68.40
CA ASN A 203 65.73 50.60 -68.51
C ASN A 203 66.24 50.80 -69.95
N THR A 204 65.47 50.37 -70.96
CA THR A 204 65.82 50.57 -72.38
C THR A 204 65.89 52.05 -72.73
N ILE A 205 64.91 52.86 -72.30
CA ILE A 205 64.91 54.31 -72.53
C ILE A 205 66.09 54.98 -71.81
N GLU A 206 66.38 54.58 -70.57
CA GLU A 206 67.54 55.11 -69.83
C GLU A 206 68.86 54.75 -70.51
N ASP A 207 68.98 53.53 -71.05
CA ASP A 207 70.19 53.09 -71.75
C ASP A 207 70.33 53.75 -73.12
N GLU A 208 69.24 53.96 -73.87
CA GLU A 208 69.22 54.78 -75.08
C GLU A 208 69.62 56.23 -74.78
N GLN A 209 69.13 56.83 -73.70
CA GLN A 209 69.52 58.16 -73.26
C GLN A 209 71.01 58.22 -72.88
N LYS A 210 71.54 57.24 -72.15
CA LYS A 210 72.98 57.14 -71.83
C LYS A 210 73.81 56.95 -73.11
N SER A 211 73.36 56.14 -74.05
CA SER A 211 74.02 55.91 -75.34
C SER A 211 74.07 57.20 -76.17
N LEU A 212 72.97 57.94 -76.26
CA LEU A 212 72.91 59.24 -76.95
C LEU A 212 73.85 60.26 -76.31
N VAL A 213 73.93 60.29 -74.97
CA VAL A 213 74.86 61.16 -74.25
C VAL A 213 76.31 60.77 -74.51
N GLU A 214 76.63 59.48 -74.57
CA GLU A 214 77.97 58.99 -74.87
C GLU A 214 78.36 59.23 -76.34
N GLU A 215 77.44 59.07 -77.30
CA GLU A 215 77.67 59.41 -78.71
C GLU A 215 77.89 60.92 -78.91
N LEU A 216 77.13 61.77 -78.21
CA LEU A 216 77.36 63.22 -78.16
C LEU A 216 78.73 63.55 -77.55
N ARG A 217 79.16 62.81 -76.52
CA ARG A 217 80.47 62.98 -75.88
C ARG A 217 81.61 62.62 -76.83
N ILE A 218 81.50 61.52 -77.56
CA ILE A 218 82.49 61.07 -78.56
C ILE A 218 82.54 62.05 -79.74
N ALA A 219 81.40 62.53 -80.23
CA ALA A 219 81.34 63.52 -81.31
C ALA A 219 81.94 64.89 -80.91
N MET A 220 81.94 65.23 -79.61
CA MET A 220 82.61 66.42 -79.08
C MET A 220 84.11 66.21 -78.81
N GLU A 221 84.57 64.96 -78.66
CA GLU A 221 85.99 64.62 -78.49
C GLU A 221 86.74 64.44 -79.84
N GLU A 222 86.01 64.27 -80.95
CA GLU A 222 86.56 64.18 -82.32
C GLU A 222 86.62 65.53 -83.09
N GLN A 223 86.40 66.67 -82.42
CA GLN A 223 86.43 68.02 -83.01
C GLN A 223 87.50 68.91 -82.38
#